data_AF-A0A679IIR5-F1
#
_entry.id   AF-A0A679IIR5-F1
#
_cell.length_a   1.000
_cell.length_b   1.000
_cell.length_c   1.000
_cell.angle_alpha   90.00
_cell.angle_beta   90.00
_cell.angle_gamma   90.00
#
_symmetry.space_group_name_H-M   'P 1'
#
loop_
_entity.id
_entity.type
_entity.pdbx_description
1 polymer ?
#
loop_
_entity_poly.entity_id
_entity_poly.type
_entity_poly.pdbx_seq_one_letter_code
_entity_poly.pdbx_strand_id
1 'polypeptide(L)'
;MYLVVSPNQLGYFKPETTARRLKVFLQETKDERRFLTYLHFIDICSELFVKVEPLRLELYQAEVRAIYQNKKWESFMVGYLYYFREAFCGINWLHMLQKLRQFQRLYLIGQIGENFTQHLTIRLCAFKKVNFYTELTQKIHDSS
;
A
#
# COMPACT_ATOMS: atom_id res chain seq x y z
N MET A 1 -14.80 14.39 8.93
CA MET A 1 -15.47 13.16 9.42
C MET A 1 -14.42 12.19 9.97
N TYR A 2 -14.56 11.70 11.20
CA TYR A 2 -13.73 10.61 11.72
C TYR A 2 -14.50 9.30 11.55
N LEU A 3 -14.08 8.46 10.62
CA LEU A 3 -14.68 7.14 10.48
C LEU A 3 -14.08 6.20 11.52
N VAL A 4 -14.48 6.28 12.79
CA VAL A 4 -14.08 5.27 13.78
C VAL A 4 -14.92 4.03 13.52
N VAL A 5 -14.34 3.00 12.88
CA VAL A 5 -14.95 1.67 12.80
C VAL A 5 -14.26 0.77 13.81
N SER A 6 -14.93 0.52 14.93
CA SER A 6 -14.47 -0.51 15.88
C SER A 6 -14.60 -1.91 15.27
N PRO A 7 -13.83 -2.91 15.73
CA PRO A 7 -14.00 -4.30 15.31
C PRO A 7 -15.44 -4.81 15.48
N ASN A 8 -16.11 -4.39 16.56
CA ASN A 8 -17.52 -4.70 16.78
C ASN A 8 -18.41 -4.16 15.65
N GLN A 9 -18.23 -2.89 15.26
CA GLN A 9 -18.97 -2.31 14.15
C GLN A 9 -18.67 -3.02 12.81
N LEU A 10 -17.42 -3.42 12.57
CA LEU A 10 -17.06 -4.21 11.40
C LEU A 10 -17.79 -5.56 11.36
N GLY A 11 -17.93 -6.22 12.52
CA GLY A 11 -18.65 -7.50 12.60
C GLY A 11 -20.17 -7.41 12.47
N TYR A 12 -20.75 -6.20 12.52
CA TYR A 12 -22.19 -5.99 12.31
C TYR A 12 -22.53 -5.53 10.89
N PHE A 13 -21.60 -4.88 10.19
CA PHE A 13 -21.86 -4.35 8.85
C PHE A 13 -21.51 -5.37 7.78
N LYS A 14 -22.39 -5.48 6.78
CA LYS A 14 -22.05 -6.16 5.53
C LYS A 14 -20.86 -5.45 4.86
N PRO A 15 -19.96 -6.17 4.17
CA PRO A 15 -18.80 -5.56 3.49
C PRO A 15 -19.14 -4.38 2.59
N GLU A 16 -20.27 -4.44 1.88
CA GLU A 16 -20.74 -3.37 0.99
C GLU A 16 -21.10 -2.09 1.76
N THR A 17 -21.64 -2.25 2.98
CA THR A 17 -21.97 -1.11 3.86
C THR A 17 -20.70 -0.43 4.36
N THR A 18 -19.72 -1.24 4.80
CA THR A 18 -18.38 -0.75 5.19
C THR A 18 -17.69 -0.07 4.03
N ALA A 19 -17.75 -0.65 2.82
CA ALA A 19 -17.17 -0.08 1.62
C ALA A 19 -17.75 1.28 1.27
N ARG A 20 -19.09 1.39 1.27
CA ARG A 20 -19.77 2.67 1.03
C ARG A 20 -19.32 3.74 2.02
N ARG A 21 -19.25 3.41 3.31
CA ARG A 21 -18.83 4.35 4.35
C ARG A 21 -17.38 4.81 4.19
N LEU A 22 -16.47 3.89 3.86
CA LEU A 22 -15.06 4.20 3.61
C LEU A 22 -14.86 5.07 2.35
N LYS A 23 -15.64 4.82 1.29
CA LYS A 23 -15.62 5.66 0.08
C LYS A 23 -16.09 7.08 0.36
N VAL A 24 -17.19 7.23 1.11
CA VAL A 24 -17.68 8.55 1.55
C VAL A 24 -16.62 9.26 2.40
N PHE A 25 -16.03 8.55 3.36
CA PHE A 25 -14.92 9.08 4.16
C PHE A 25 -13.76 9.59 3.29
N LEU A 26 -13.28 8.79 2.32
CA LEU A 26 -12.20 9.20 1.42
C LEU A 26 -12.61 10.41 0.57
N GLN A 27 -13.85 10.44 0.08
CA GLN A 27 -14.35 11.56 -0.72
C GLN A 27 -14.40 12.87 0.06
N GLU A 28 -14.85 12.84 1.31
CA GLU A 28 -14.99 14.03 2.17
C GLU A 28 -13.66 14.52 2.74
N THR A 29 -12.80 13.59 3.18
CA THR A 29 -11.59 13.95 3.91
C THR A 29 -10.36 14.07 3.02
N LYS A 30 -10.38 13.40 1.86
CA LYS A 30 -9.19 13.18 1.01
C LYS A 30 -8.02 12.53 1.76
N ASP A 31 -8.29 11.88 2.89
CA ASP A 31 -7.26 11.26 3.73
C ASP A 31 -6.94 9.84 3.24
N GLU A 32 -6.10 9.79 2.21
CA GLU A 32 -5.66 8.54 1.57
C GLU A 32 -4.93 7.62 2.56
N ARG A 33 -4.13 8.19 3.47
CA ARG A 33 -3.38 7.43 4.48
C ARG A 33 -4.33 6.67 5.38
N ARG A 34 -5.27 7.37 6.02
CA ARG A 34 -6.24 6.71 6.90
C ARG A 34 -7.12 5.74 6.15
N PHE A 35 -7.49 6.04 4.91
CA PHE A 35 -8.24 5.10 4.08
C PHE A 35 -7.48 3.77 3.90
N LEU A 36 -6.21 3.80 3.46
CA LEU A 36 -5.41 2.58 3.32
C LEU A 36 -5.18 1.87 4.67
N THR A 37 -4.99 2.63 5.75
CA THR A 37 -4.90 2.08 7.11
C THR A 37 -6.17 1.33 7.51
N TYR A 38 -7.36 1.87 7.20
CA TYR A 38 -8.63 1.18 7.50
C TYR A 38 -8.79 -0.12 6.72
N LEU A 39 -8.39 -0.15 5.45
CA LEU A 39 -8.45 -1.38 4.66
C LEU A 39 -7.57 -2.48 5.27
N HIS A 40 -6.31 -2.16 5.61
CA HIS A 40 -5.43 -3.11 6.29
C HIS A 40 -5.97 -3.49 7.68
N PHE A 41 -6.57 -2.55 8.41
CA PHE A 41 -7.19 -2.83 9.70
C PHE A 41 -8.36 -3.82 9.61
N ILE A 42 -9.20 -3.73 8.56
CA ILE A 42 -10.30 -4.67 8.32
C ILE A 42 -9.76 -6.09 8.15
N ASP A 43 -8.70 -6.25 7.36
CA ASP A 43 -8.08 -7.54 7.11
C ASP A 43 -7.51 -8.17 8.37
N ILE A 44 -6.74 -7.41 9.15
CA ILE A 44 -6.26 -7.83 10.48
C ILE A 44 -7.45 -8.22 11.37
N CYS A 45 -8.53 -7.44 11.38
CA CYS A 45 -9.71 -7.75 12.19
C CYS A 45 -10.41 -9.03 11.72
N SER A 46 -10.43 -9.32 10.42
CA SER A 46 -11.05 -10.54 9.90
C SER A 46 -10.29 -11.81 10.31
N GLU A 47 -8.98 -11.70 10.51
CA GLU A 47 -8.17 -12.81 11.05
C GLU A 47 -8.38 -12.99 12.56
N LEU A 48 -8.56 -11.89 13.29
CA LEU A 48 -8.65 -11.91 14.76
C LEU A 48 -10.07 -12.15 15.30
N PHE A 49 -11.11 -11.81 14.54
CA PHE A 49 -12.50 -11.83 15.01
C PHE A 49 -13.42 -12.59 14.06
N VAL A 50 -14.03 -13.67 14.56
CA VAL A 50 -14.93 -14.57 13.80
C VAL A 50 -16.08 -13.85 13.10
N LYS A 51 -16.58 -12.75 13.68
CA LYS A 51 -17.72 -12.00 13.13
C LYS A 51 -17.34 -11.03 12.02
N VAL A 52 -16.06 -10.71 11.86
CA VAL A 52 -15.61 -9.73 10.87
C VAL A 52 -15.36 -10.46 9.56
N GLU A 53 -16.08 -10.05 8.51
CA GLU A 53 -15.85 -10.62 7.19
C GLU A 53 -14.49 -10.17 6.60
N PRO A 54 -13.82 -11.05 5.82
CA PRO A 54 -12.59 -10.71 5.12
C PRO A 54 -12.70 -9.49 4.23
N LEU A 55 -11.58 -8.78 4.06
CA LEU A 55 -11.50 -7.65 3.15
C LEU A 55 -11.75 -8.12 1.70
N ARG A 56 -12.84 -7.64 1.09
CA ARG A 56 -13.12 -7.85 -0.34
C ARG A 56 -12.50 -6.73 -1.17
N LEU A 57 -11.29 -6.94 -1.68
CA LEU A 57 -10.50 -5.92 -2.36
C LEU A 57 -11.19 -5.35 -3.62
N GLU A 58 -12.05 -6.15 -4.27
CA GLU A 58 -12.81 -5.76 -5.45
C GLU A 58 -13.70 -4.54 -5.19
N LEU A 59 -14.18 -4.38 -3.95
CA LEU A 59 -15.00 -3.24 -3.54
C LEU A 59 -14.20 -1.93 -3.49
N TYR A 60 -12.87 -1.99 -3.39
CA TYR A 60 -11.99 -0.83 -3.16
C TYR A 60 -10.95 -0.63 -4.26
N GLN A 61 -10.94 -1.50 -5.26
CA GLN A 61 -9.88 -1.56 -6.27
C GLN A 61 -9.73 -0.25 -7.04
N ALA A 62 -10.85 0.43 -7.34
CA ALA A 62 -10.85 1.70 -8.05
C ALA A 62 -10.18 2.81 -7.21
N GLU A 63 -10.55 2.91 -5.93
CA GLU A 63 -10.01 3.91 -5.01
C GLU A 63 -8.52 3.68 -4.75
N VAL A 64 -8.12 2.43 -4.50
CA VAL A 64 -6.71 2.06 -4.32
C VAL A 64 -5.90 2.41 -5.57
N ARG A 65 -6.37 2.04 -6.76
CA ARG A 65 -5.67 2.40 -8.00
C ARG A 65 -5.52 3.91 -8.17
N ALA A 66 -6.57 4.67 -7.89
CA ALA A 66 -6.54 6.13 -8.01
C ALA A 66 -5.48 6.76 -7.09
N ILE A 67 -5.38 6.30 -5.84
CA ILE A 67 -4.36 6.75 -4.88
C ILE A 67 -2.95 6.53 -5.45
N TYR A 68 -2.64 5.31 -5.93
CA TYR A 68 -1.30 5.00 -6.43
C TYR A 68 -0.98 5.60 -7.80
N GLN A 69 -1.99 5.97 -8.59
CA GLN A 69 -1.81 6.71 -9.83
C GLN A 69 -1.39 8.17 -9.59
N ASN A 70 -1.63 8.74 -8.41
CA ASN A 70 -1.24 10.11 -8.08
C ASN A 70 0.26 10.38 -8.28
N LYS A 71 0.63 11.50 -8.90
CA LYS A 71 2.03 11.83 -9.25
C LYS A 71 2.93 12.00 -8.02
N LYS A 72 2.37 12.48 -6.91
CA LYS A 72 3.12 12.69 -5.66
C LYS A 72 2.87 11.50 -4.73
N TRP A 73 3.87 10.66 -4.59
CA TRP A 73 3.85 9.58 -3.60
C TRP A 73 4.29 10.12 -2.24
N GLU A 74 3.68 9.58 -1.20
CA GLU A 74 4.10 9.80 0.19
C GLU A 74 4.71 8.51 0.75
N SER A 75 5.53 8.66 1.79
CA SER A 75 6.26 7.53 2.40
C SER A 75 5.34 6.42 2.89
N PHE A 76 4.14 6.74 3.39
CA PHE A 76 3.19 5.75 3.88
C PHE A 76 2.70 4.80 2.77
N MET A 77 2.63 5.27 1.52
CA MET A 77 2.14 4.48 0.38
C MET A 77 3.05 3.28 0.09
N VAL A 78 4.36 3.43 0.33
CA VAL A 78 5.32 2.33 0.13
C VAL A 78 5.00 1.13 1.02
N GLY A 79 4.58 1.39 2.27
CA GLY A 79 4.24 0.33 3.23
C GLY A 79 3.01 -0.48 2.82
N TYR A 80 2.06 0.14 2.13
CA TYR A 80 0.81 -0.48 1.71
C TYR A 80 0.82 -1.02 0.27
N LEU A 81 1.81 -0.67 -0.55
CA LEU A 81 1.80 -1.03 -1.97
C LEU A 81 1.80 -2.54 -2.20
N TYR A 82 2.68 -3.25 -1.48
CA TYR A 82 2.77 -4.72 -1.58
C TYR A 82 1.52 -5.42 -1.06
N TYR A 83 0.93 -4.86 -0.01
CA TYR A 83 -0.30 -5.36 0.56
C TYR A 83 -1.44 -5.29 -0.46
N PHE A 84 -1.57 -4.17 -1.17
CA PHE A 84 -2.57 -4.02 -2.24
C PHE A 84 -2.11 -4.46 -3.63
N ARG A 85 -1.11 -5.34 -3.75
CA ARG A 85 -0.59 -5.79 -5.06
C ARG A 85 -1.70 -6.32 -5.97
N GLU A 86 -2.69 -7.01 -5.41
CA GLU A 86 -3.78 -7.65 -6.16
C GLU A 86 -4.73 -6.63 -6.79
N ALA A 87 -4.67 -5.37 -6.33
CA ALA A 87 -5.35 -4.28 -7.02
C ALA A 87 -4.72 -4.01 -8.40
N PHE A 88 -3.47 -4.41 -8.65
CA PHE A 88 -2.72 -4.13 -9.87
C PHE A 88 -2.35 -5.43 -10.59
N CYS A 89 -2.86 -5.65 -11.80
CA CYS A 89 -2.53 -6.84 -12.60
C CYS A 89 -1.59 -6.50 -13.76
N GLY A 90 -0.74 -7.48 -14.12
CA GLY A 90 0.14 -7.42 -15.30
C GLY A 90 0.96 -6.14 -15.39
N ILE A 91 0.76 -5.39 -16.48
CA ILE A 91 1.51 -4.17 -16.78
C ILE A 91 1.31 -3.07 -15.73
N ASN A 92 0.14 -3.01 -15.07
CA ASN A 92 -0.12 -2.02 -14.03
C ASN A 92 0.77 -2.25 -12.80
N TRP A 93 1.03 -3.51 -12.46
CA TRP A 93 1.92 -3.85 -11.35
C TRP A 93 3.38 -3.49 -11.67
N LEU A 94 3.84 -3.80 -12.88
CA LEU A 94 5.18 -3.41 -13.34
C LEU A 94 5.36 -1.89 -13.29
N HIS A 95 4.33 -1.13 -13.71
CA HIS A 95 4.34 0.32 -13.62
C HIS A 95 4.44 0.81 -12.16
N MET A 96 3.70 0.20 -11.23
CA MET A 96 3.81 0.54 -9.80
C MET A 96 5.20 0.26 -9.23
N LEU A 97 5.85 -0.84 -9.64
CA LEU A 97 7.21 -1.16 -9.24
C LEU A 97 8.23 -0.15 -9.78
N GLN A 98 8.08 0.29 -11.02
CA GLN A 98 8.94 1.35 -11.59
C GLN A 98 8.78 2.66 -10.81
N LYS A 99 7.54 3.03 -10.49
CA LYS A 99 7.22 4.23 -9.72
C LYS A 99 7.78 4.15 -8.29
N LEU A 100 7.69 2.99 -7.64
CA LEU A 100 8.32 2.74 -6.35
C LEU A 100 9.84 2.94 -6.40
N ARG A 101 10.53 2.39 -7.41
CA ARG A 101 11.98 2.57 -7.57
C ARG A 101 12.35 4.04 -7.76
N GLN A 102 11.58 4.77 -8.56
CA GLN A 102 11.80 6.20 -8.75
C GLN A 102 11.62 6.97 -7.44
N PHE A 103 10.54 6.68 -6.70
CA PHE A 103 10.30 7.28 -5.39
C PHE A 103 11.45 7.00 -4.40
N GLN A 104 11.89 5.73 -4.30
CA GLN A 104 13.03 5.34 -3.46
C GLN A 104 14.31 6.06 -3.86
N ARG A 105 14.59 6.20 -5.16
CA ARG A 105 15.77 6.92 -5.65
C ARG A 105 15.72 8.40 -5.26
N LEU A 106 14.58 9.07 -5.45
CA LEU A 106 14.42 10.48 -5.09
C LEU A 106 14.49 10.69 -3.58
N TYR A 107 13.88 9.79 -2.80
CA TYR A 107 13.96 9.80 -1.35
C TYR A 107 15.41 9.62 -0.86
N LEU A 108 16.15 8.67 -1.43
CA LEU A 108 17.57 8.45 -1.12
C LEU A 108 18.43 9.67 -1.49
N ILE A 109 18.18 10.29 -2.65
CA ILE A 109 18.90 11.51 -3.06
C ILE A 109 18.62 12.67 -2.10
N GLY A 110 17.35 12.87 -1.70
CA GLY A 110 16.97 13.87 -0.71
C GLY A 110 17.66 13.65 0.64
N GLN A 111 17.72 12.40 1.10
CA GLN A 111 18.40 12.03 2.35
C GLN A 111 19.94 12.18 2.26
N ILE A 112 20.54 11.94 1.10
CA ILE A 112 21.97 12.20 0.86
C ILE A 112 22.26 13.70 0.86
N GLY A 113 21.33 14.52 0.38
CA GLY A 113 21.41 15.99 0.45
C GLY A 113 21.24 16.54 1.87
N GLU A 114 20.52 15.82 2.75
CA GLU A 114 20.17 16.31 4.09
C GLU A 114 21.05 15.79 5.23
N ASN A 115 21.72 14.62 5.16
CA ASN A 115 22.58 14.14 6.28
C ASN A 115 23.67 13.13 5.85
N PHE A 116 24.93 13.58 5.81
CA PHE A 116 26.11 12.72 5.58
C PHE A 116 26.58 11.95 6.84
N THR A 117 25.92 12.03 7.99
CA THR A 117 26.59 11.62 9.25
C THR A 117 25.96 10.48 10.05
N GLN A 118 24.75 9.95 9.76
CA GLN A 118 24.12 8.98 10.70
C GLN A 118 23.38 7.74 10.11
N HIS A 119 23.20 7.58 8.80
CA HIS A 119 22.25 6.56 8.27
C HIS A 119 22.86 5.29 7.63
N LEU A 120 23.94 4.74 8.20
CA LEU A 120 24.54 3.49 7.70
C LEU A 120 23.71 2.22 8.01
N THR A 121 22.86 2.23 9.04
CA THR A 121 22.12 1.03 9.50
C THR A 121 20.87 0.70 8.69
N ILE A 122 20.14 1.70 8.16
CA ILE A 122 18.95 1.46 7.30
C ILE A 122 19.36 0.99 5.89
N ARG A 123 20.58 1.37 5.44
CA ARG A 123 21.11 1.05 4.10
C ARG A 123 21.26 -0.44 3.85
N LEU A 124 21.55 -1.26 4.86
CA LEU A 124 21.81 -2.70 4.66
C LEU A 124 20.53 -3.53 4.44
N CYS A 125 19.39 -3.13 5.00
CA CYS A 125 18.13 -3.87 4.83
C CYS A 125 17.44 -3.57 3.49
N ALA A 126 17.52 -2.33 3.00
CA ALA A 126 16.94 -1.94 1.72
C ALA A 126 17.75 -2.51 0.53
N PHE A 127 19.09 -2.50 0.62
CA PHE A 127 19.95 -2.95 -0.48
C PHE A 127 19.88 -4.48 -0.70
N LYS A 128 19.81 -5.27 0.40
CA LYS A 128 19.66 -6.73 0.28
C LYS A 128 18.33 -7.16 -0.35
N LYS A 129 17.24 -6.45 -0.09
CA LYS A 129 15.93 -6.77 -0.70
C LYS A 129 15.87 -6.40 -2.18
N VAL A 130 16.44 -5.27 -2.59
CA VAL A 130 16.43 -4.84 -4.00
C VAL A 130 17.26 -5.78 -4.88
N ASN A 131 18.44 -6.22 -4.41
CA ASN A 131 19.30 -7.13 -5.18
C ASN A 131 18.66 -8.49 -5.46
N PHE A 132 17.88 -9.03 -4.52
CA PHE A 132 17.16 -10.29 -4.70
C PHE A 132 16.14 -10.24 -5.85
N TYR A 133 15.44 -9.10 -6.02
CA TYR A 133 14.46 -8.96 -7.09
C TYR A 133 15.09 -8.76 -8.47
N THR A 134 16.22 -8.06 -8.55
CA THR A 134 17.00 -7.96 -9.80
C THR A 134 17.47 -9.33 -10.26
N GLU A 135 18.01 -10.17 -9.36
CA GLU A 135 18.43 -11.54 -9.68
C GLU A 135 17.26 -12.42 -10.17
N LEU A 136 16.08 -12.27 -9.56
CA LEU A 136 14.87 -12.99 -9.98
C LEU A 136 14.39 -12.57 -11.37
N THR A 137 14.37 -11.26 -11.66
CA THR A 137 13.98 -10.77 -12.99
C THR A 137 14.96 -11.18 -14.08
N GLN A 138 16.25 -11.29 -13.74
CA GLN A 138 17.29 -11.68 -14.69
C GLN A 138 17.21 -13.19 -15.01
N LYS A 139 17.03 -14.03 -13.99
CA LYS A 139 16.78 -15.47 -14.19
C LYS A 139 15.54 -15.77 -15.02
N ILE A 140 14.44 -15.03 -14.82
CA ILE A 140 13.23 -15.22 -15.63
C ILE A 140 13.46 -14.83 -17.09
N HIS A 141 14.27 -13.80 -17.35
CA HIS A 141 14.58 -13.35 -18.70
C HIS A 141 15.53 -14.31 -19.45
N ASP A 142 16.48 -14.93 -18.74
CA ASP A 142 17.44 -15.89 -19.32
C ASP A 142 16.83 -17.30 -19.53
N SER A 143 15.62 -17.54 -19.03
CA SER A 143 14.90 -18.84 -19.14
C SER A 143 13.87 -18.87 -20.28
N SER A 144 13.79 -17.82 -21.11
CA SER A 144 12.86 -17.67 -22.25
C SER A 144 13.63 -17.67 -23.55
#